data_AF-A0A101XHY8-F1
#
_entry.id   AF-A0A101XHY8-F1
#
_cell.length_a   1.000
_cell.length_b   1.000
_cell.length_c   1.000
_cell.angle_alpha   90.00
_cell.angle_beta   90.00
_cell.angle_gamma   90.00
#
_symmetry.space_group_name_H-M   'P 1'
#
loop_
_entity.id
_entity.type
_entity.pdbx_description
1 polymer ?
#
loop_
_entity_poly.entity_id
_entity_poly.type
_entity_poly.pdbx_seq_one_letter_code
_entity_poly.pdbx_strand_id
1 'polypeptide(L)'
;MEIPPEPLDIKEAILQRVKLCGSDDACIRMAVWFGNQLPAYLWSHWRNQLIGRGVSWQGLLSVFRDHINEVVKWVMGQASWREFVVSMINDIDNRYKTRSITDYL
;
A
#
# COMPACT_ATOMS: atom_id res chain seq x y z
N MET A 1 1.55 12.50 4.84
CA MET A 1 0.63 11.70 4.02
C MET A 1 -0.69 11.62 4.76
N GLU A 2 -1.77 12.05 4.13
CA GLU A 2 -3.12 11.89 4.67
C GLU A 2 -3.60 10.45 4.46
N ILE A 3 -4.53 9.99 5.29
CA ILE A 3 -5.18 8.69 5.10
C ILE A 3 -6.32 8.89 4.10
N PRO A 4 -6.26 8.32 2.88
CA PRO A 4 -7.33 8.46 1.91
C PRO A 4 -8.58 7.71 2.40
N PRO A 5 -9.77 8.00 1.84
CA PRO A 5 -10.97 7.20 2.09
C PRO A 5 -10.74 5.70 1.86
N GLU A 6 -11.53 4.83 2.49
CA GLU A 6 -11.45 3.40 2.22
C GLU A 6 -12.06 3.09 0.84
N PRO A 7 -11.32 2.49 -0.10
CA PRO A 7 -11.85 2.17 -1.42
C PRO A 7 -12.62 0.84 -1.36
N LEU A 8 -13.89 0.90 -0.94
CA LEU A 8 -14.72 -0.28 -0.71
C LEU A 8 -14.92 -1.14 -1.96
N ASP A 9 -14.94 -0.54 -3.14
CA ASP A 9 -15.01 -1.23 -4.43
C ASP A 9 -13.75 -2.05 -4.71
N ILE A 10 -12.56 -1.47 -4.48
CA ILE A 10 -11.28 -2.17 -4.59
C ILE A 10 -11.17 -3.27 -3.53
N LYS A 11 -11.61 -2.98 -2.30
CA LYS A 11 -11.64 -3.94 -1.19
C LYS A 11 -12.43 -5.19 -1.58
N GLU A 12 -13.66 -5.00 -2.04
CA GLU A 12 -14.55 -6.09 -2.43
C GLU A 12 -13.95 -6.89 -3.60
N ALA A 13 -13.41 -6.20 -4.60
CA ALA A 13 -12.79 -6.85 -5.75
C ALA A 13 -11.58 -7.73 -5.36
N ILE A 14 -10.72 -7.26 -4.44
CA ILE A 14 -9.60 -8.05 -3.93
C ILE A 14 -10.11 -9.22 -3.08
N LEU A 15 -11.09 -8.99 -2.19
CA LEU A 15 -11.67 -10.03 -1.34
C LEU A 15 -12.21 -11.20 -2.16
N GLN A 16 -12.97 -10.91 -3.22
CA GLN A 16 -13.53 -11.95 -4.08
C GLN A 16 -12.43 -12.79 -4.76
N ARG A 17 -11.35 -12.16 -5.22
CA ARG A 17 -10.21 -12.89 -5.82
C ARG A 17 -9.44 -13.71 -4.78
N VAL A 18 -9.19 -13.15 -3.60
CA VAL A 18 -8.48 -13.85 -2.50
C VAL A 18 -9.26 -15.09 -2.05
N LYS A 19 -10.60 -15.01 -1.96
CA LYS A 19 -11.44 -16.17 -1.61
C LYS A 19 -11.31 -17.33 -2.60
N LEU A 20 -11.07 -17.05 -3.89
CA LEU A 20 -10.89 -18.08 -4.91
C LEU A 20 -9.52 -18.79 -4.81
N CYS A 21 -8.54 -18.17 -4.16
CA CYS A 21 -7.18 -18.70 -4.06
C CYS A 21 -7.01 -19.75 -2.95
N GLY A 22 -7.94 -19.87 -2.01
CA GLY A 22 -7.76 -20.72 -0.83
C GLY A 22 -6.48 -20.36 -0.07
N SER A 23 -5.55 -21.31 0.06
CA SER A 23 -4.25 -21.14 0.72
C SER A 23 -3.06 -21.01 -0.25
N ASP A 24 -3.30 -20.77 -1.53
CA ASP A 24 -2.21 -20.57 -2.52
C ASP A 24 -1.66 -19.13 -2.44
N ASP A 25 -0.47 -18.99 -1.84
CA ASP A 25 0.27 -17.73 -1.70
C ASP A 25 0.50 -17.00 -3.03
N ALA A 26 0.80 -17.72 -4.12
CA ALA A 26 1.07 -17.10 -5.42
C ALA A 26 -0.23 -16.53 -6.00
N CYS A 27 -1.33 -17.27 -5.89
CA CYS A 27 -2.65 -16.79 -6.27
C CYS A 27 -3.06 -15.56 -5.43
N ILE A 28 -2.89 -15.60 -4.10
CA ILE A 28 -3.22 -14.47 -3.21
C ILE A 28 -2.45 -13.22 -3.60
N ARG A 29 -1.13 -13.34 -3.86
CA ARG A 29 -0.31 -12.22 -4.33
C ARG A 29 -0.86 -11.67 -5.64
N MET A 30 -1.18 -12.51 -6.61
CA MET A 30 -1.77 -12.09 -7.88
C MET A 30 -3.13 -11.39 -7.68
N ALA A 31 -3.97 -11.89 -6.78
CA ALA A 31 -5.27 -11.32 -6.45
C ALA A 31 -5.15 -9.88 -5.89
N VAL A 32 -4.18 -9.66 -5.01
CA VAL A 32 -3.87 -8.34 -4.44
C VAL A 32 -3.29 -7.38 -5.50
N TRP A 33 -2.42 -7.88 -6.37
CA TRP A 33 -1.74 -7.08 -7.40
C TRP A 33 -2.57 -6.82 -8.65
N PHE A 34 -3.74 -7.44 -8.78
CA PHE A 34 -4.54 -7.42 -10.00
C PHE A 34 -4.77 -5.98 -10.50
N GLY A 35 -4.29 -5.69 -11.71
CA GLY A 35 -4.43 -4.39 -12.36
C GLY A 35 -3.79 -3.21 -11.61
N ASN A 36 -2.95 -3.45 -10.60
CA ASN A 36 -2.42 -2.43 -9.70
C ASN A 36 -3.50 -1.50 -9.11
N GLN A 37 -4.74 -1.99 -8.93
CA GLN A 37 -5.87 -1.14 -8.55
C GLN A 37 -5.60 -0.40 -7.23
N LEU A 38 -5.16 -1.13 -6.20
CA LEU A 38 -4.88 -0.57 -4.88
C LEU A 38 -3.63 0.34 -4.87
N PRO A 39 -2.47 -0.05 -5.44
CA PRO A 39 -1.34 0.86 -5.57
C PRO A 39 -1.67 2.15 -6.34
N ALA A 40 -2.43 2.04 -7.44
CA ALA A 40 -2.81 3.21 -8.24
C ALA A 40 -3.73 4.15 -7.46
N TYR A 41 -4.68 3.59 -6.69
CA TYR A 41 -5.51 4.36 -5.77
C TYR A 41 -4.66 5.15 -4.77
N LEU A 42 -3.77 4.46 -4.04
CA LEU A 42 -2.88 5.10 -3.05
C LEU A 42 -1.99 6.18 -3.69
N TRP A 43 -1.44 5.91 -4.88
CA TRP A 43 -0.65 6.89 -5.61
C TRP A 43 -1.46 8.12 -6.00
N SER A 44 -2.70 7.97 -6.46
CA SER A 44 -3.53 9.11 -6.86
C SER A 44 -3.74 10.11 -5.72
N HIS A 45 -3.82 9.62 -4.48
CA HIS A 45 -3.94 10.44 -3.27
C HIS A 45 -2.60 11.00 -2.77
N TRP A 46 -1.52 10.24 -2.90
CA TRP A 46 -0.23 10.62 -2.30
C TRP A 46 0.78 11.21 -3.26
N ARG A 47 0.54 11.18 -4.59
CA ARG A 47 1.52 11.52 -5.64
C ARG A 47 2.33 12.76 -5.34
N ASN A 48 1.67 13.88 -5.03
CA ASN A 48 2.38 15.16 -4.81
C ASN A 48 3.27 15.12 -3.55
N GLN A 49 2.80 14.47 -2.49
CA GLN A 49 3.55 14.32 -1.24
C GLN A 49 4.72 13.33 -1.40
N LEU A 50 4.52 12.26 -2.15
CA LEU A 50 5.54 11.25 -2.47
C LEU A 50 6.65 11.83 -3.35
N ILE A 51 6.29 12.50 -4.45
CA ILE A 51 7.25 13.14 -5.35
C ILE A 51 8.07 14.21 -4.59
N GLY A 52 7.42 15.02 -3.75
CA GLY A 52 8.11 16.01 -2.91
C GLY A 52 9.14 15.41 -1.94
N ARG A 53 9.05 14.10 -1.67
CA ARG A 53 9.98 13.32 -0.82
C ARG A 53 10.94 12.45 -1.63
N GLY A 54 10.96 12.57 -2.96
CA GLY A 54 11.79 11.74 -3.83
C GLY A 54 11.30 10.30 -4.03
N VAL A 55 10.04 10.01 -3.66
CA VAL A 55 9.44 8.68 -3.85
C VAL A 55 8.78 8.60 -5.22
N SER A 56 9.32 7.74 -6.10
CA SER A 56 8.74 7.47 -7.41
C SER A 56 7.59 6.46 -7.32
N TRP A 57 6.85 6.28 -8.42
CA TRP A 57 5.86 5.22 -8.55
C TRP A 57 6.46 3.84 -8.26
N GLN A 58 7.66 3.56 -8.79
CA GLN A 58 8.37 2.31 -8.53
C GLN A 58 8.76 2.17 -7.05
N GLY A 59 9.08 3.29 -6.38
CA GLY A 59 9.31 3.33 -4.95
C GLY A 59 8.07 2.94 -4.15
N LEU A 60 6.90 3.50 -4.48
CA LEU A 60 5.63 3.09 -3.87
C LEU A 60 5.35 1.60 -4.10
N LEU A 61 5.51 1.09 -5.33
CA LEU A 61 5.30 -0.32 -5.63
C LEU A 61 6.24 -1.23 -4.83
N SER A 62 7.49 -0.81 -4.65
CA SER A 62 8.47 -1.54 -3.84
C SER A 62 8.03 -1.65 -2.39
N VAL A 63 7.53 -0.56 -1.78
CA VAL A 63 6.96 -0.59 -0.43
C VAL A 63 5.71 -1.45 -0.39
N PHE A 64 4.76 -1.23 -1.31
CA PHE A 64 3.50 -1.97 -1.33
C PHE A 64 3.69 -3.49 -1.40
N ARG A 65 4.70 -3.97 -2.13
CA ARG A 65 5.06 -5.39 -2.21
C ARG A 65 5.32 -6.03 -0.85
N ASP A 66 5.85 -5.25 0.09
CA ASP A 66 6.20 -5.72 1.43
C ASP A 66 4.99 -5.69 2.39
N HIS A 67 3.84 -5.13 1.96
CA HIS A 67 2.60 -5.00 2.75
C HIS A 67 1.45 -5.88 2.22
N ILE A 68 1.73 -6.89 1.39
CA ILE A 68 0.68 -7.77 0.83
C ILE A 68 -0.13 -8.46 1.94
N ASN A 69 0.53 -8.90 3.02
CA ASN A 69 -0.15 -9.57 4.13
C ASN A 69 -1.11 -8.63 4.87
N GLU A 70 -0.75 -7.36 4.99
CA GLU A 70 -1.56 -6.30 5.58
C GLU A 70 -2.77 -6.01 4.71
N VAL A 71 -2.62 -6.01 3.38
CA VAL A 71 -3.75 -5.93 2.45
C VAL A 71 -4.70 -7.11 2.65
N VAL A 72 -4.18 -8.34 2.76
CA VAL A 72 -5.00 -9.53 3.00
C VAL A 72 -5.76 -9.43 4.32
N LYS A 73 -5.10 -9.01 5.41
CA LYS A 73 -5.77 -8.79 6.70
C LYS A 73 -6.88 -7.75 6.58
N TRP A 74 -6.63 -6.65 5.86
CA TRP A 74 -7.63 -5.59 5.65
C TRP A 74 -8.86 -6.07 4.88
N VAL A 75 -8.68 -6.73 3.73
CA VAL A 75 -9.82 -7.19 2.91
C VAL A 75 -10.61 -8.29 3.61
N MET A 76 -9.96 -9.09 4.46
CA MET A 76 -10.60 -10.13 5.28
C MET A 76 -11.26 -9.58 6.56
N GLY A 77 -11.17 -8.26 6.82
CA GLY A 77 -11.75 -7.63 8.01
C GLY A 77 -10.99 -7.91 9.31
N GLN A 78 -9.76 -8.42 9.22
CA GLN A 78 -8.86 -8.68 10.35
C GLN A 78 -8.04 -7.45 10.74
N ALA A 79 -8.00 -6.44 9.89
CA ALA A 79 -7.42 -5.13 10.14
C ALA A 79 -8.31 -4.04 9.53
N SER A 80 -8.31 -2.86 10.13
CA SER A 80 -8.96 -1.67 9.57
C SER A 80 -8.15 -1.09 8.42
N TRP A 81 -8.83 -0.33 7.54
CA TRP A 81 -8.17 0.45 6.49
C TRP A 81 -7.09 1.38 7.05
N ARG A 82 -7.38 2.03 8.19
CA ARG A 82 -6.46 2.93 8.87
C ARG A 82 -5.18 2.22 9.29
N GLU A 83 -5.28 1.02 9.86
CA GLU A 83 -4.11 0.27 10.31
C GLU A 83 -3.18 -0.10 9.14
N PHE A 84 -3.74 -0.60 8.03
CA PHE A 84 -2.98 -0.88 6.81
C PHE A 84 -2.33 0.38 6.22
N VAL A 85 -3.08 1.48 6.10
CA VAL A 85 -2.53 2.71 5.53
C VAL A 85 -1.44 3.30 6.41
N VAL A 86 -1.63 3.29 7.74
CA VAL A 86 -0.62 3.79 8.68
C VAL A 86 0.65 2.95 8.63
N SER A 87 0.55 1.62 8.49
CA SER A 87 1.75 0.77 8.36
C SER A 87 2.53 1.13 7.09
N MET A 88 1.86 1.33 5.96
CA MET A 88 2.49 1.77 4.72
C MET A 88 3.14 3.15 4.84
N ILE A 89 2.43 4.12 5.44
CA ILE A 89 2.95 5.48 5.62
C ILE A 89 4.23 5.46 6.46
N ASN A 90 4.23 4.71 7.57
CA ASN A 90 5.39 4.59 8.44
C ASN A 90 6.59 3.97 7.73
N ASP A 91 6.36 2.97 6.86
CA ASP A 91 7.43 2.34 6.10
C ASP A 91 8.02 3.29 5.04
N ILE A 92 7.16 4.04 4.33
CA ILE A 92 7.61 5.09 3.41
C ILE A 92 8.44 6.14 4.15
N ASP A 93 7.95 6.63 5.29
CA ASP A 93 8.66 7.64 6.08
C ASP A 93 10.01 7.12 6.61
N ASN A 94 10.11 5.83 6.94
CA ASN A 94 11.35 5.20 7.37
C ASN A 94 12.36 5.03 6.22
N ARG A 95 11.92 4.60 5.03
CA ARG A 95 12.78 4.38 3.86
C ARG A 95 13.25 5.68 3.21
N TYR A 96 12.40 6.69 3.22
CA TYR A 96 12.60 7.95 2.51
C TYR A 96 12.68 9.14 3.46
N LYS A 97 13.26 8.94 4.66
CA LYS A 97 13.57 10.03 5.59
C LYS A 97 14.19 11.18 4.82
N THR A 98 13.55 12.35 4.85
CA THR A 98 14.11 13.58 4.32
C THR A 98 15.42 13.81 5.06
N ARG A 99 16.56 13.61 4.40
CA ARG A 99 17.86 14.01 4.96
C ARG A 99 17.79 15.51 5.18
N SER A 100 17.94 15.94 6.43
CA SER A 100 18.10 17.35 6.72
C SER A 100 19.51 17.75 6.27
N ILE A 101 19.68 18.98 5.77
CA ILE A 101 21.01 19.52 5.41
C ILE A 101 22.00 19.46 6.59
N THR A 102 21.49 19.40 7.83
CA THR A 102 22.28 19.24 9.05
C THR A 102 22.91 17.85 9.23
N ASP A 103 22.52 16.83 8.47
CA ASP A 103 23.12 15.48 8.59
C ASP A 103 24.51 15.38 7.92
N TYR A 104 24.99 16.48 7.34
CA TYR A 104 26.28 16.63 6.65
C TYR A 104 27.18 17.72 7.24
N LEU A 105 26.81 18.30 8.39
CA LEU A 105 27.56 19.30 9.14
C LEU A 105 27.93 18.76 10.53
#